data_AF-A0ABD3QN80-F1
#
_entry.id   AF-A0ABD3QN80-F1
#
_cell.length_a   1.000
_cell.length_b   1.000
_cell.length_c   1.000
_cell.angle_alpha   90.00
_cell.angle_beta   90.00
_cell.angle_gamma   90.00
#
_symmetry.space_group_name_H-M   'P 1'
#
loop_
_entity.id
_entity.type
_entity.pdbx_description
1 polymer ?
#
loop_
_entity_poly.entity_id
_entity_poly.type
_entity_poly.pdbx_seq_one_letter_code
_entity_poly.pdbx_strand_id
1 'polypeptide(L)'
;MDVPQLLEFACIAGDQNHQTQGLSRTRLYSIQYCIQLLALCSFSPRLLLSLPEHYRKMAAFLDYLMFACTAGASIFAKKSSSSDTCTLKNSAFVFVKPHANTKATQDMVREKLIAAGIEILSESDIDGATIDEKKLIDQHYYAIASKATILPADKIPVPEDKFQETFGEKWSDVLKEGRGVNAMDACKKFGCTAEELDAAWQAAKVVKFGGGFYCGLVSVKDQTPLYVFNAFFMVMRSKFVGEGVSIHCYEVQWEPKKLSWESFRGELLGPTDPKDGPEGSIRKTILDTYKELGLKSVPNKGDNGVHASASPFEGLAEKCNWLGANVETDPFGKALLSAGLSKKTISDWSVDPRVNLPGGEKGSVFDALEDMDVDACLAKLVELNKRNGDVI
;
A
#
# COMPACT_ATOMS: atom_id res chain seq x y z
N MET A 1 45.97 -4.06 49.74
CA MET A 1 45.04 -3.11 50.36
C MET A 1 44.05 -3.93 51.17
N ASP A 2 43.98 -3.68 52.47
CA ASP A 2 43.20 -4.48 53.42
C ASP A 2 41.70 -4.20 53.34
N VAL A 3 40.94 -5.26 53.59
CA VAL A 3 39.47 -5.41 53.52
C VAL A 3 38.64 -4.37 54.31
N PRO A 4 39.12 -3.67 55.37
CA PRO A 4 38.28 -2.72 56.11
C PRO A 4 37.95 -1.40 55.38
N GLN A 5 38.70 -0.98 54.35
CA GLN A 5 38.50 0.33 53.71
C GLN A 5 37.46 0.33 52.56
N LEU A 6 37.02 -0.84 52.09
CA LEU A 6 35.95 -0.96 51.08
C LEU A 6 34.53 -0.87 51.67
N LEU A 7 34.40 -0.99 53.00
CA LEU A 7 33.11 -0.99 53.70
C LEU A 7 32.57 0.42 54.01
N GLU A 8 33.42 1.45 54.06
CA GLU A 8 32.99 2.82 54.39
C GLU A 8 32.41 3.58 53.18
N PHE A 9 32.79 3.23 51.95
CA PHE A 9 32.29 3.90 50.75
C PHE A 9 30.86 3.48 50.34
N ALA A 10 30.40 2.30 50.78
CA ALA A 10 29.07 1.79 50.41
C ALA A 10 27.93 2.35 51.28
N CYS A 11 28.23 2.92 52.45
CA CYS A 11 27.21 3.46 53.36
C CYS A 11 26.71 4.87 52.98
N ILE A 12 27.38 5.58 52.07
CA ILE A 12 27.03 6.97 51.73
C ILE A 12 26.15 7.08 50.47
N ALA A 13 26.04 6.03 49.64
CA ALA A 13 25.28 6.08 48.39
C ALA A 13 23.80 5.64 48.51
N GLY A 14 23.32 5.33 49.72
CA GLY A 14 22.00 4.75 49.95
C GLY A 14 20.90 5.70 50.43
N ASP A 15 21.16 7.01 50.55
CA ASP A 15 20.26 7.94 51.25
C ASP A 15 19.44 8.87 50.36
N GLN A 16 19.30 8.57 49.06
CA GLN A 16 18.40 9.31 48.17
C GLN A 16 17.54 8.37 47.32
N ASN A 17 16.49 7.81 47.94
CA ASN A 17 15.16 7.70 47.33
C ASN A 17 14.20 7.02 48.31
N HIS A 18 13.42 7.84 49.01
CA HIS A 18 12.20 7.38 49.65
C HIS A 18 11.04 7.62 48.67
N GLN A 19 10.45 6.54 48.16
CA GLN A 19 9.00 6.34 48.09
C GLN A 19 8.68 5.01 47.37
N THR A 20 8.47 3.94 48.14
CA THR A 20 7.42 2.94 47.88
C THR A 20 7.27 2.03 49.11
N GLN A 21 6.02 1.62 49.34
CA GLN A 21 5.49 1.11 50.58
C GLN A 21 5.92 -0.34 50.89
N GLY A 22 6.10 -0.62 52.19
CA GLY A 22 5.71 -1.90 52.77
C GLY A 22 6.72 -3.06 52.73
N LEU A 23 7.81 -2.97 53.50
CA LEU A 23 8.52 -4.12 54.12
C LEU A 23 9.49 -3.59 55.18
N SER A 24 9.45 -4.13 56.41
CA SER A 24 10.32 -3.65 57.50
C SER A 24 11.81 -3.86 57.19
N ARG A 25 12.66 -2.86 57.54
CA ARG A 25 14.12 -2.85 57.31
C ARG A 25 14.81 -4.15 57.74
N THR A 26 14.32 -4.83 58.78
CA THR A 26 14.87 -6.09 59.31
C THR A 26 14.78 -7.26 58.32
N ARG A 27 13.81 -7.28 57.38
CA ARG A 27 13.68 -8.36 56.38
C ARG A 27 14.59 -8.16 55.17
N LEU A 28 14.92 -6.92 54.81
CA LEU A 28 15.83 -6.60 53.70
C LEU A 28 17.28 -7.00 54.00
N TYR A 29 17.76 -6.76 55.24
CA TYR A 29 19.10 -7.16 55.66
C TYR A 29 19.29 -8.69 55.66
N SER A 30 18.25 -9.45 56.00
CA SER A 30 18.32 -10.92 56.01
C SER A 30 18.39 -11.53 54.62
N ILE A 31 17.76 -10.89 53.62
CA ILE A 31 17.76 -11.35 52.22
C ILE A 31 19.11 -11.05 51.56
N GLN A 32 19.70 -9.88 51.82
CA GLN A 32 21.02 -9.50 51.29
C GLN A 32 22.13 -10.42 51.81
N TYR A 33 22.08 -10.82 53.09
CA TYR A 33 23.04 -11.75 53.70
C TYR A 33 22.92 -13.17 53.13
N CYS A 34 21.69 -13.63 52.84
CA CYS A 34 21.46 -14.93 52.20
C CYS A 34 21.99 -14.97 50.75
N ILE A 35 21.87 -13.88 49.99
CA ILE A 35 22.37 -13.79 48.61
C ILE A 35 23.91 -13.80 48.58
N GLN A 36 24.57 -13.13 49.54
CA GLN A 36 26.04 -13.15 49.64
C GLN A 36 26.60 -14.52 50.07
N LEU A 37 25.90 -15.27 50.92
CA LEU A 37 26.26 -16.66 51.26
C LEU A 37 26.08 -17.63 50.08
N LEU A 38 25.06 -17.43 49.23
CA LEU A 38 24.80 -18.25 48.03
C LEU A 38 25.84 -18.06 46.92
N ALA A 39 26.38 -16.84 46.77
CA ALA A 39 27.47 -16.55 45.84
C ALA A 39 28.80 -17.23 46.22
N LEU A 40 29.00 -17.54 47.51
CA LEU A 40 30.18 -18.27 48.00
C LEU A 40 30.06 -19.79 47.82
N CYS A 41 28.84 -20.35 47.88
CA CYS A 41 28.59 -21.79 47.73
C CYS A 41 28.66 -22.29 46.28
N SER A 42 28.43 -21.41 45.30
CA SER A 42 28.44 -21.74 43.87
C SER A 42 29.85 -22.00 43.29
N PHE A 43 30.91 -21.76 44.07
CA PHE A 43 32.31 -21.94 43.63
C PHE A 43 33.02 -23.18 44.21
N SER A 44 32.40 -23.97 45.12
CA SER A 44 32.99 -25.24 45.56
C SER A 44 31.98 -26.24 46.17
N PRO A 45 31.68 -27.36 45.50
CA PRO A 45 30.71 -28.36 45.97
C PRO A 45 31.07 -29.02 47.31
N ARG A 46 32.34 -28.94 47.75
CA ARG A 46 32.82 -29.57 48.99
C ARG A 46 32.39 -28.84 50.26
N LEU A 47 32.00 -27.56 50.18
CA LEU A 47 31.60 -26.76 51.34
C LEU A 47 30.15 -27.05 51.81
N LEU A 48 29.29 -27.57 50.92
CA LEU A 48 27.89 -27.89 51.21
C LEU A 48 27.73 -29.12 52.14
N LEU A 49 28.71 -30.01 52.17
CA LEU A 49 28.70 -31.25 52.96
C LEU A 49 29.06 -31.04 54.44
N SER A 50 29.69 -29.92 54.79
CA SER A 50 30.07 -29.59 56.17
C SER A 50 28.99 -28.82 56.95
N LEU A 51 27.88 -28.44 56.30
CA LEU A 51 26.80 -27.69 56.93
C LEU A 51 25.82 -28.62 57.69
N PRO A 52 25.26 -28.18 58.84
CA PRO A 52 24.22 -28.90 59.56
C PRO A 52 22.99 -29.21 58.67
N GLU A 53 22.34 -30.35 58.89
CA GLU A 53 21.31 -30.92 57.99
C GLU A 53 20.15 -29.96 57.67
N HIS A 54 19.79 -29.10 58.62
CA HIS A 54 18.77 -28.07 58.46
C HIS A 54 19.14 -27.04 57.36
N TYR A 55 20.40 -26.62 57.27
CA TYR A 55 20.86 -25.66 56.28
C TYR A 55 20.98 -26.29 54.88
N ARG A 56 21.26 -27.60 54.79
CA ARG A 56 21.28 -28.35 53.54
C ARG A 56 19.90 -28.47 52.89
N LYS A 57 18.85 -28.71 53.69
CA LYS A 57 17.46 -28.75 53.19
C LYS A 57 16.98 -27.39 52.69
N MET A 58 17.43 -26.30 53.33
CA MET A 58 17.11 -24.94 52.92
C MET A 58 17.82 -24.54 51.61
N ALA A 59 19.08 -24.94 51.42
CA ALA A 59 19.83 -24.73 50.18
C ALA A 59 19.20 -25.47 48.99
N ALA A 60 18.79 -26.73 49.16
CA ALA A 60 18.10 -27.50 48.12
C ALA A 60 16.71 -26.91 47.77
N PHE A 61 16.00 -26.36 48.75
CA PHE A 61 14.72 -25.67 48.51
C PHE A 61 14.90 -24.34 47.77
N LEU A 62 15.98 -23.61 48.06
CA LEU A 62 16.36 -22.38 47.36
C LEU A 62 16.84 -22.65 45.92
N ASP A 63 17.60 -23.72 45.67
CA ASP A 63 18.00 -24.12 44.31
C ASP A 63 16.77 -24.52 43.47
N TYR A 64 15.80 -25.22 44.08
CA TYR A 64 14.53 -25.54 43.41
C TYR A 64 13.71 -24.28 43.11
N LEU A 65 13.68 -23.31 44.04
CA LEU A 65 13.01 -22.03 43.83
C LEU A 65 13.70 -21.19 42.74
N MET A 66 15.03 -21.18 42.71
CA MET A 66 15.83 -20.49 41.70
C MET A 66 15.67 -21.14 40.33
N PHE A 67 15.62 -22.47 40.25
CA PHE A 67 15.35 -23.20 39.00
C PHE A 67 13.93 -22.93 38.47
N ALA A 68 12.93 -22.91 39.36
CA ALA A 68 11.56 -22.53 39.02
C ALA A 68 11.45 -21.04 38.60
N CYS A 69 12.22 -20.15 39.23
CA CYS A 69 12.32 -18.74 38.83
C CYS A 69 13.04 -18.55 37.49
N THR A 70 14.05 -19.34 37.15
CA THR A 70 14.72 -19.28 35.82
C THR A 70 13.88 -19.90 34.70
N ALA A 71 13.09 -20.93 35.01
CA ALA A 71 12.11 -21.51 34.07
C ALA A 71 10.93 -20.56 33.84
N GLY A 72 10.44 -19.90 34.90
CA GLY A 72 9.43 -18.83 34.80
C GLY A 72 9.95 -17.60 34.06
N ALA A 73 11.18 -17.15 34.37
CA ALA A 73 11.81 -16.02 33.68
C ALA A 73 12.10 -16.31 32.20
N SER A 74 12.34 -17.56 31.80
CA SER A 74 12.48 -17.92 30.37
C SER A 74 11.14 -17.91 29.62
N ILE A 75 10.03 -18.18 30.31
CA ILE A 75 8.67 -18.10 29.75
C ILE A 75 8.18 -16.64 29.71
N PHE A 76 8.59 -15.79 30.65
CA PHE A 76 8.24 -14.37 30.70
C PHE A 76 9.21 -13.46 29.90
N ALA A 77 10.49 -13.81 29.75
CA ALA A 77 11.44 -13.10 28.89
C ALA A 77 11.16 -13.33 27.40
N LYS A 78 10.50 -14.44 27.03
CA LYS A 78 9.97 -14.66 25.68
C LYS A 78 8.73 -13.80 25.35
N LYS A 79 8.21 -13.05 26.34
CA LYS A 79 7.03 -12.17 26.19
C LYS A 79 7.33 -10.70 26.48
N SER A 80 8.61 -10.33 26.60
CA SER A 80 9.05 -8.96 26.84
C SER A 80 10.39 -8.65 26.17
N SER A 81 10.67 -9.23 25.00
CA SER A 81 11.41 -8.45 24.01
C SER A 81 10.42 -7.44 23.49
N SER A 82 10.72 -6.16 23.70
CA SER A 82 10.05 -5.04 23.06
C SER A 82 9.66 -5.45 21.66
N SER A 83 8.35 -5.51 21.38
CA SER A 83 7.94 -5.33 20.02
C SER A 83 8.46 -3.96 19.65
N ASP A 84 9.63 -3.90 19.01
CA ASP A 84 9.74 -3.05 17.85
C ASP A 84 8.62 -3.55 16.94
N THR A 85 7.39 -3.09 17.19
CA THR A 85 6.37 -3.05 16.17
C THR A 85 7.01 -2.16 15.14
N CYS A 86 7.71 -2.79 14.18
CA CYS A 86 8.08 -2.17 12.93
C CYS A 86 6.76 -1.60 12.43
N THR A 87 6.58 -0.30 12.69
CA THR A 87 5.31 0.35 12.44
C THR A 87 5.23 0.35 10.93
N LEU A 88 4.16 -0.21 10.38
CA LEU A 88 4.07 -0.33 8.93
C LEU A 88 4.26 1.06 8.34
N LYS A 89 5.10 1.13 7.31
CA LYS A 89 5.33 2.37 6.56
C LYS A 89 4.30 2.46 5.44
N ASN A 90 3.98 3.68 5.04
CA ASN A 90 3.37 3.87 3.73
C ASN A 90 4.41 3.46 2.67
N SER A 91 3.97 2.73 1.65
CA SER A 91 4.82 2.34 0.53
C SER A 91 4.02 2.37 -0.76
N ALA A 92 4.55 3.07 -1.77
CA ALA A 92 3.87 3.33 -3.02
C ALA A 92 4.76 2.98 -4.21
N PHE A 93 4.10 2.76 -5.35
CA PHE A 93 4.71 2.76 -6.67
C PHE A 93 4.49 4.13 -7.31
N VAL A 94 5.56 4.72 -7.81
CA VAL A 94 5.57 6.03 -8.48
C VAL A 94 6.23 5.84 -9.83
N PHE A 95 5.74 6.49 -10.88
CA PHE A 95 6.47 6.51 -12.15
C PHE A 95 6.31 7.81 -12.93
N VAL A 96 7.36 8.21 -13.62
CA VAL A 96 7.34 9.28 -14.62
C VAL A 96 6.72 8.74 -15.90
N LYS A 97 5.65 9.39 -16.37
CA LYS A 97 4.91 9.00 -17.57
C LYS A 97 5.74 9.23 -18.84
N PRO A 98 5.49 8.49 -19.94
CA PRO A 98 6.36 8.54 -21.10
C PRO A 98 6.53 9.92 -21.73
N HIS A 99 5.47 10.74 -21.78
CA HIS A 99 5.53 12.09 -22.33
C HIS A 99 6.46 13.04 -21.54
N ALA A 100 6.76 12.71 -20.28
CA ALA A 100 7.60 13.49 -19.38
C ALA A 100 8.89 12.77 -18.99
N ASN A 101 9.16 11.57 -19.53
CA ASN A 101 10.26 10.71 -19.13
C ASN A 101 11.62 11.18 -19.69
N THR A 102 12.03 12.36 -19.25
CA THR A 102 13.34 12.94 -19.51
C THR A 102 14.21 12.81 -18.26
N LYS A 103 15.53 12.81 -18.42
CA LYS A 103 16.45 12.79 -17.29
C LYS A 103 16.22 13.96 -16.32
N ALA A 104 15.91 15.15 -16.84
CA ALA A 104 15.60 16.32 -16.04
C ALA A 104 14.34 16.13 -15.18
N THR A 105 13.28 15.54 -15.74
CA THR A 105 12.07 15.22 -14.96
C THR A 105 12.36 14.15 -13.90
N GLN A 106 13.09 13.09 -14.25
CA GLN A 106 13.47 12.03 -13.31
C GLN A 106 14.25 12.60 -12.12
N ASP A 107 15.24 13.47 -12.39
CA ASP A 107 16.05 14.11 -11.34
C ASP A 107 15.21 14.99 -10.44
N MET A 108 14.35 15.84 -11.03
CA MET A 108 13.46 16.72 -10.27
C MET A 108 12.47 15.92 -9.40
N VAL A 109 11.88 14.85 -9.93
CA VAL A 109 10.97 13.97 -9.16
C VAL A 109 11.72 13.31 -8.01
N ARG A 110 12.91 12.74 -8.29
CA ARG A 110 13.76 12.11 -7.28
C ARG A 110 14.12 13.08 -6.15
N GLU A 111 14.56 14.29 -6.50
CA GLU A 111 14.92 15.33 -5.54
C GLU A 111 13.74 15.73 -4.65
N LYS A 112 12.54 15.92 -5.23
CA LYS A 112 11.33 16.25 -4.45
C LYS A 112 10.91 15.14 -3.50
N LEU A 113 10.99 13.87 -3.93
CA LEU A 113 10.70 12.73 -3.06
C LEU A 113 11.68 12.69 -1.86
N ILE A 114 12.98 12.79 -2.12
CA ILE A 114 14.01 12.79 -1.06
C ILE A 114 13.84 13.98 -0.13
N ALA A 115 13.58 15.18 -0.66
CA ALA A 115 13.38 16.39 0.14
C ALA A 115 12.16 16.30 1.06
N ALA A 116 11.14 15.54 0.68
CA ALA A 116 9.97 15.24 1.51
C ALA A 116 10.23 14.14 2.57
N GLY A 117 11.46 13.62 2.66
CA GLY A 117 11.82 12.55 3.59
C GLY A 117 11.32 11.16 3.16
N ILE A 118 11.01 10.98 1.87
CA ILE A 118 10.63 9.69 1.29
C ILE A 118 11.90 8.91 0.96
N GLU A 119 11.93 7.66 1.39
CA GLU A 119 12.98 6.70 1.08
C GLU A 119 12.68 6.04 -0.28
N ILE A 120 13.63 6.10 -1.21
CA ILE A 120 13.57 5.39 -2.49
C ILE A 120 14.25 4.03 -2.29
N LEU A 121 13.48 2.96 -2.39
CA LEU A 121 13.94 1.58 -2.20
C LEU A 121 14.58 1.01 -3.46
N SER A 122 13.98 1.29 -4.61
CA SER A 122 14.49 0.87 -5.91
C SER A 122 14.01 1.79 -7.02
N GLU A 123 14.77 1.81 -8.11
CA GLU A 123 14.46 2.53 -9.35
C GLU A 123 14.69 1.60 -10.55
N SER A 124 13.84 1.74 -11.57
CA SER A 124 13.96 0.96 -12.79
C SER A 124 13.32 1.66 -13.98
N ASP A 125 13.80 1.39 -15.18
CA ASP A 125 13.13 1.76 -16.41
C ASP A 125 12.37 0.57 -16.98
N ILE A 126 11.17 0.80 -17.50
CA ILE A 126 10.37 -0.23 -18.18
C ILE A 126 10.03 0.30 -19.57
N ASP A 127 10.50 -0.41 -20.60
CA ASP A 127 10.25 -0.05 -21.99
C ASP A 127 8.83 -0.42 -22.47
N GLY A 128 8.38 0.27 -23.52
CA GLY A 128 7.05 0.12 -24.08
C GLY A 128 6.79 -1.26 -24.68
N ALA A 129 7.83 -1.97 -25.12
CA ALA A 129 7.71 -3.35 -25.61
C ALA A 129 7.36 -4.30 -24.46
N THR A 130 8.04 -4.17 -23.32
CA THR A 130 7.77 -4.93 -22.09
C THR A 130 6.37 -4.60 -21.54
N ILE A 131 5.99 -3.33 -21.55
CA ILE A 131 4.65 -2.89 -21.12
C ILE A 131 3.56 -3.56 -21.98
N ASP A 132 3.77 -3.63 -23.31
CA ASP A 132 2.83 -4.24 -24.24
C ASP A 132 2.75 -5.75 -24.07
N GLU A 133 3.90 -6.44 -24.07
CA GLU A 133 4.01 -7.90 -23.95
C GLU A 133 3.35 -8.39 -22.67
N LYS A 134 3.68 -7.77 -21.54
CA LYS A 134 3.17 -8.15 -20.21
C LYS A 134 1.82 -7.51 -19.88
N LYS A 135 1.27 -6.67 -20.77
CA LYS A 135 -0.01 -5.97 -20.58
C LYS A 135 -0.05 -5.14 -19.29
N LEU A 136 1.08 -4.54 -18.90
CA LEU A 136 1.23 -3.89 -17.59
C LEU A 136 0.27 -2.71 -17.44
N ILE A 137 0.12 -1.89 -18.48
CA ILE A 137 -0.78 -0.74 -18.46
C ILE A 137 -2.26 -1.16 -18.52
N ASP A 138 -2.56 -2.26 -19.22
CA ASP A 138 -3.90 -2.85 -19.27
C ASP A 138 -4.31 -3.36 -17.89
N GLN A 139 -3.40 -4.03 -17.17
CA GLN A 139 -3.62 -4.52 -15.82
C GLN A 139 -3.71 -3.38 -14.80
N HIS A 140 -2.86 -2.35 -14.93
CA HIS A 140 -2.91 -1.16 -14.09
C HIS A 140 -4.26 -0.42 -14.21
N TYR A 141 -4.82 -0.35 -15.43
CA TYR A 141 -6.15 0.23 -15.69
C TYR A 141 -7.21 -0.84 -15.95
N TYR A 142 -7.15 -1.99 -15.26
CA TYR A 142 -8.00 -3.15 -15.56
C TYR A 142 -9.50 -2.83 -15.59
N ALA A 143 -9.99 -2.01 -14.65
CA ALA A 143 -11.39 -1.60 -14.62
C ALA A 143 -11.84 -0.88 -15.91
N ILE A 144 -10.94 -0.14 -16.56
CA ILE A 144 -11.17 0.53 -17.84
C ILE A 144 -10.97 -0.45 -19.00
N ALA A 145 -9.82 -1.14 -19.00
CA ALA A 145 -9.38 -2.05 -20.06
C ALA A 145 -10.38 -3.19 -20.27
N SER A 146 -10.84 -3.82 -19.18
CA SER A 146 -11.79 -4.92 -19.23
C SER A 146 -13.06 -4.58 -20.03
N LYS A 147 -13.56 -3.35 -19.92
CA LYS A 147 -14.78 -2.89 -20.61
C LYS A 147 -14.49 -2.35 -22.01
N ALA A 148 -13.26 -1.95 -22.28
CA ALA A 148 -12.83 -1.44 -23.58
C ALA A 148 -12.42 -2.55 -24.56
N THR A 149 -11.83 -3.66 -24.06
CA THR A 149 -11.15 -4.63 -24.94
C THR A 149 -11.35 -6.11 -24.56
N ILE A 150 -11.91 -6.43 -23.40
CA ILE A 150 -12.00 -7.84 -22.93
C ILE A 150 -13.44 -8.35 -22.91
N LEU A 151 -14.33 -7.64 -22.23
CA LEU A 151 -15.70 -8.08 -22.01
C LEU A 151 -16.54 -7.85 -23.27
N PRO A 152 -17.27 -8.87 -23.75
CA PRO A 152 -18.32 -8.64 -24.72
C PRO A 152 -19.48 -7.88 -24.08
N ALA A 153 -20.29 -7.21 -24.90
CA ALA A 153 -21.32 -6.28 -24.42
C ALA A 153 -22.32 -6.89 -23.43
N ASP A 154 -22.69 -8.16 -23.59
CA ASP A 154 -23.61 -8.88 -22.71
C ASP A 154 -23.02 -9.24 -21.33
N LYS A 155 -21.70 -9.06 -21.15
CA LYS A 155 -21.00 -9.27 -19.88
C LYS A 155 -20.61 -7.97 -19.18
N ILE A 156 -20.88 -6.82 -19.80
CA ILE A 156 -20.62 -5.51 -19.18
C ILE A 156 -21.77 -5.22 -18.18
N PRO A 157 -21.48 -4.94 -16.90
CA PRO A 157 -22.50 -4.73 -15.88
C PRO A 157 -23.11 -3.33 -15.94
N VAL A 158 -23.83 -3.03 -17.02
CA VAL A 158 -24.44 -1.71 -17.27
C VAL A 158 -25.52 -1.39 -16.24
N PRO A 159 -25.47 -0.23 -15.56
CA PRO A 159 -26.59 0.24 -14.74
C PRO A 159 -27.75 0.69 -15.67
N GLU A 160 -28.73 -0.20 -15.87
CA GLU A 160 -29.79 -0.01 -16.88
C GLU A 160 -30.60 1.28 -16.66
N ASP A 161 -30.96 1.60 -15.42
CA ASP A 161 -31.72 2.82 -15.10
C ASP A 161 -30.99 4.08 -15.56
N LYS A 162 -29.69 4.17 -15.24
CA LYS A 162 -28.85 5.32 -15.61
C LYS A 162 -28.59 5.37 -17.12
N PHE A 163 -28.46 4.20 -17.76
CA PHE A 163 -28.35 4.11 -19.22
C PHE A 163 -29.63 4.64 -19.87
N GLN A 164 -30.80 4.18 -19.43
CA GLN A 164 -32.09 4.59 -19.97
C GLN A 164 -32.38 6.06 -19.72
N GLU A 165 -32.08 6.59 -18.52
CA GLU A 165 -32.20 8.02 -18.22
C GLU A 165 -31.34 8.87 -19.16
N THR A 166 -30.12 8.41 -19.46
CA THR A 166 -29.20 9.15 -20.32
C THR A 166 -29.64 9.09 -21.78
N PHE A 167 -29.91 7.90 -22.30
CA PHE A 167 -30.03 7.67 -23.75
C PHE A 167 -31.48 7.55 -24.23
N GLY A 168 -32.43 7.38 -23.32
CA GLY A 168 -33.85 7.18 -23.65
C GLY A 168 -34.17 5.78 -24.18
N GLU A 169 -33.21 4.85 -24.16
CA GLU A 169 -33.35 3.48 -24.67
C GLU A 169 -33.08 2.45 -23.57
N LYS A 170 -33.76 1.31 -23.61
CA LYS A 170 -33.48 0.22 -22.67
C LYS A 170 -32.23 -0.54 -23.11
N TRP A 171 -31.36 -0.85 -22.16
CA TRP A 171 -30.14 -1.59 -22.44
C TRP A 171 -30.41 -2.98 -23.05
N SER A 172 -31.46 -3.65 -22.61
CA SER A 172 -31.87 -4.95 -23.15
C SER A 172 -32.23 -4.92 -24.64
N ASP A 173 -32.85 -3.84 -25.12
CA ASP A 173 -33.18 -3.65 -26.54
C ASP A 173 -31.90 -3.38 -27.35
N VAL A 174 -31.02 -2.51 -26.83
CA VAL A 174 -29.70 -2.22 -27.42
C VAL A 174 -28.84 -3.47 -27.58
N LEU A 175 -28.83 -4.35 -26.58
CA LEU A 175 -28.13 -5.64 -26.63
C LEU A 175 -28.72 -6.56 -27.68
N LYS A 176 -30.05 -6.69 -27.71
CA LYS A 176 -30.76 -7.55 -28.67
C LYS A 176 -30.51 -7.11 -30.12
N GLU A 177 -30.39 -5.81 -30.35
CA GLU A 177 -30.08 -5.22 -31.66
C GLU A 177 -28.59 -5.22 -32.00
N GLY A 178 -27.73 -5.67 -31.08
CA GLY A 178 -26.28 -5.72 -31.29
C GLY A 178 -25.61 -4.35 -31.41
N ARG A 179 -26.23 -3.29 -30.86
CA ARG A 179 -25.71 -1.91 -30.89
C ARG A 179 -24.76 -1.59 -29.75
N GLY A 180 -24.73 -2.40 -28.69
CA GLY A 180 -23.74 -2.32 -27.62
C GLY A 180 -22.43 -3.02 -27.99
N VAL A 181 -21.30 -2.34 -27.80
CA VAL A 181 -19.95 -2.88 -28.10
C VAL A 181 -18.87 -2.30 -27.19
N ASN A 182 -17.80 -3.06 -26.95
CA ASN A 182 -16.56 -2.50 -26.41
C ASN A 182 -15.79 -1.71 -27.50
N ALA A 183 -14.76 -0.96 -27.12
CA ALA A 183 -13.99 -0.12 -28.04
C ALA A 183 -13.30 -0.92 -29.17
N MET A 184 -12.76 -2.10 -28.85
CA MET A 184 -12.08 -2.95 -29.84
C MET A 184 -13.05 -3.47 -30.91
N ASP A 185 -14.25 -3.89 -30.51
CA ASP A 185 -15.27 -4.36 -31.43
C ASP A 185 -15.94 -3.21 -32.18
N ALA A 186 -16.01 -2.02 -31.58
CA ALA A 186 -16.42 -0.80 -32.28
C ALA A 186 -15.47 -0.48 -33.45
N CYS A 187 -14.16 -0.55 -33.24
CA CYS A 187 -13.18 -0.37 -34.32
C CYS A 187 -13.38 -1.35 -35.47
N LYS A 188 -13.63 -2.64 -35.15
CA LYS A 188 -13.92 -3.66 -36.17
C LYS A 188 -15.22 -3.37 -36.93
N LYS A 189 -16.29 -3.02 -36.22
CA LYS A 189 -17.61 -2.76 -36.84
C LYS A 189 -17.60 -1.52 -37.71
N PHE A 190 -16.97 -0.43 -37.25
CA PHE A 190 -16.84 0.80 -38.01
C PHE A 190 -15.75 0.74 -39.09
N GLY A 191 -14.84 -0.24 -39.03
CA GLY A 191 -13.65 -0.27 -39.87
C GLY A 191 -12.79 0.98 -39.65
N CYS A 192 -12.55 1.34 -38.39
CA CYS A 192 -11.79 2.53 -38.01
C CYS A 192 -10.60 2.21 -37.09
N THR A 193 -9.69 3.18 -37.00
CA THR A 193 -8.56 3.18 -36.08
C THR A 193 -8.99 3.60 -34.68
N ALA A 194 -8.13 3.36 -33.68
CA ALA A 194 -8.36 3.82 -32.32
C ALA A 194 -8.46 5.35 -32.24
N GLU A 195 -7.66 6.06 -33.04
CA GLU A 195 -7.62 7.50 -33.13
C GLU A 195 -8.90 8.07 -33.75
N GLU A 196 -9.41 7.45 -34.82
CA GLU A 196 -10.70 7.82 -35.42
C GLU A 196 -11.87 7.58 -34.43
N LEU A 197 -11.83 6.48 -33.67
CA LEU A 197 -12.85 6.18 -32.67
C LEU A 197 -12.80 7.18 -31.50
N ASP A 198 -11.60 7.50 -30.99
CA ASP A 198 -11.44 8.49 -29.92
C ASP A 198 -11.87 9.89 -30.37
N ALA A 199 -11.53 10.30 -31.60
CA ALA A 199 -11.98 11.57 -32.16
C ALA A 199 -13.51 11.67 -32.20
N ALA A 200 -14.20 10.60 -32.62
CA ALA A 200 -15.66 10.53 -32.59
C ALA A 200 -16.22 10.51 -31.16
N TRP A 201 -15.53 9.84 -30.23
CA TRP A 201 -15.88 9.82 -28.81
C TRP A 201 -15.83 11.22 -28.18
N GLN A 202 -14.86 12.07 -28.53
CA GLN A 202 -14.76 13.42 -27.98
C GLN A 202 -15.98 14.31 -28.31
N ALA A 203 -16.71 14.00 -29.38
CA ALA A 203 -17.93 14.69 -29.78
C ALA A 203 -19.23 13.98 -29.31
N ALA A 204 -19.11 12.79 -28.71
CA ALA A 204 -20.23 11.93 -28.40
C ALA A 204 -20.96 12.35 -27.12
N LYS A 205 -22.24 11.96 -27.01
CA LYS A 205 -22.95 11.96 -25.74
C LYS A 205 -22.43 10.82 -24.88
N VAL A 206 -21.75 11.15 -23.79
CA VAL A 206 -21.10 10.19 -22.88
C VAL A 206 -21.72 10.25 -21.49
N VAL A 207 -21.91 9.08 -20.87
CA VAL A 207 -22.27 8.93 -19.46
C VAL A 207 -21.19 8.19 -18.69
N LYS A 208 -20.89 8.68 -17.48
CA LYS A 208 -20.06 7.98 -16.48
C LYS A 208 -20.95 7.13 -15.59
N PHE A 209 -20.79 5.81 -15.63
CA PHE A 209 -21.46 4.87 -14.73
C PHE A 209 -20.74 4.73 -13.38
N GLY A 210 -19.41 4.86 -13.36
CA GLY A 210 -18.59 4.78 -12.16
C GLY A 210 -17.12 5.08 -12.45
N GLY A 211 -16.24 4.84 -11.47
CA GLY A 211 -14.78 4.87 -11.68
C GLY A 211 -14.39 4.00 -12.88
N GLY A 212 -13.70 4.60 -13.87
CA GLY A 212 -13.25 3.88 -15.07
C GLY A 212 -14.33 3.28 -15.97
N PHE A 213 -15.62 3.61 -15.78
CA PHE A 213 -16.73 2.99 -16.51
C PHE A 213 -17.59 4.03 -17.22
N TYR A 214 -17.41 4.15 -18.54
CA TYR A 214 -18.08 5.12 -19.39
C TYR A 214 -18.73 4.44 -20.59
N CYS A 215 -19.83 5.00 -21.06
CA CYS A 215 -20.49 4.62 -22.31
C CYS A 215 -20.81 5.87 -23.12
N GLY A 216 -20.53 5.81 -24.42
CA GLY A 216 -20.81 6.89 -25.37
C GLY A 216 -21.63 6.38 -26.53
N LEU A 217 -22.55 7.20 -27.03
CA LEU A 217 -23.23 6.95 -28.30
C LEU A 217 -22.37 7.52 -29.44
N VAL A 218 -21.60 6.65 -30.09
CA VAL A 218 -20.54 7.04 -31.04
C VAL A 218 -20.93 6.63 -32.45
N SER A 219 -20.69 7.51 -33.41
CA SER A 219 -20.77 7.22 -34.85
C SER A 219 -19.45 7.61 -35.50
N VAL A 220 -18.96 6.75 -36.38
CA VAL A 220 -17.73 6.97 -37.17
C VAL A 220 -18.06 6.77 -38.63
N LYS A 221 -17.60 7.66 -39.52
CA LYS A 221 -17.82 7.58 -40.98
C LYS A 221 -19.30 7.54 -41.36
N ASP A 222 -20.14 8.35 -40.68
CA ASP A 222 -21.59 8.45 -40.88
C ASP A 222 -22.37 7.12 -40.75
N GLN A 223 -21.76 6.10 -40.15
CA GLN A 223 -22.41 4.82 -39.90
C GLN A 223 -23.39 4.90 -38.73
N THR A 224 -24.31 3.95 -38.64
CA THR A 224 -25.27 3.85 -37.54
C THR A 224 -24.55 3.92 -36.18
N PRO A 225 -24.97 4.82 -35.27
CA PRO A 225 -24.33 4.95 -33.96
C PRO A 225 -24.36 3.65 -33.15
N LEU A 226 -23.27 3.40 -32.43
CA LEU A 226 -23.12 2.29 -31.49
C LEU A 226 -22.93 2.83 -30.07
N TYR A 227 -23.37 2.05 -29.09
CA TYR A 227 -23.07 2.30 -27.68
C TYR A 227 -21.72 1.68 -27.36
N VAL A 228 -20.69 2.53 -27.31
CA VAL A 228 -19.29 2.12 -27.15
C VAL A 228 -18.84 2.32 -25.71
N PHE A 229 -18.19 1.32 -25.12
CA PHE A 229 -17.61 1.44 -23.79
C PHE A 229 -16.14 1.85 -23.83
N ASN A 230 -15.79 2.88 -23.05
CA ASN A 230 -14.43 3.35 -22.81
C ASN A 230 -13.58 3.54 -24.10
N ALA A 231 -14.13 4.17 -25.14
CA ALA A 231 -13.47 4.29 -26.45
C ALA A 231 -12.06 4.93 -26.40
N PHE A 232 -11.85 5.85 -25.46
CA PHE A 232 -10.58 6.54 -25.22
C PHE A 232 -9.44 5.62 -24.77
N PHE A 233 -9.73 4.41 -24.28
CA PHE A 233 -8.74 3.54 -23.65
C PHE A 233 -7.58 3.18 -24.58
N MET A 234 -7.85 2.91 -25.87
CA MET A 234 -6.82 2.48 -26.80
C MET A 234 -5.80 3.59 -27.11
N VAL A 235 -6.26 4.84 -27.24
CA VAL A 235 -5.38 6.02 -27.38
C VAL A 235 -4.64 6.32 -26.07
N MET A 236 -5.28 6.10 -24.92
CA MET A 236 -4.58 6.20 -23.63
C MET A 236 -3.47 5.16 -23.50
N ARG A 237 -3.74 3.90 -23.89
CA ARG A 237 -2.80 2.79 -23.89
C ARG A 237 -1.62 3.03 -24.83
N SER A 238 -1.86 3.56 -26.03
CA SER A 238 -0.82 3.76 -27.06
C SER A 238 0.30 4.69 -26.59
N LYS A 239 0.04 5.57 -25.62
CA LYS A 239 1.06 6.43 -25.00
C LYS A 239 2.13 5.67 -24.20
N PHE A 240 1.84 4.43 -23.79
CA PHE A 240 2.69 3.62 -22.91
C PHE A 240 3.41 2.47 -23.62
N VAL A 241 3.07 2.20 -24.87
CA VAL A 241 3.58 1.06 -25.63
C VAL A 241 4.28 1.53 -26.90
N GLY A 242 5.09 0.66 -27.48
CA GLY A 242 5.80 0.92 -28.74
C GLY A 242 7.28 1.25 -28.56
N GLU A 243 7.98 1.32 -29.69
CA GLU A 243 9.43 1.56 -29.74
C GLU A 243 9.78 2.97 -29.25
N GLY A 244 10.84 3.09 -28.44
CA GLY A 244 11.31 4.37 -27.90
C GLY A 244 10.42 4.97 -26.80
N VAL A 245 9.37 4.26 -26.38
CA VAL A 245 8.52 4.62 -25.23
C VAL A 245 9.04 3.92 -23.99
N SER A 246 9.08 4.60 -22.86
CA SER A 246 9.41 4.01 -21.56
C SER A 246 8.83 4.83 -20.41
N ILE A 247 8.75 4.21 -19.24
CA ILE A 247 8.53 4.89 -17.95
C ILE A 247 9.75 4.71 -17.06
N HIS A 248 9.92 5.64 -16.12
CA HIS A 248 10.89 5.51 -15.05
C HIS A 248 10.16 5.35 -13.71
N CYS A 249 10.44 4.27 -13.01
CA CYS A 249 9.71 3.78 -11.85
C CYS A 249 10.51 4.00 -10.56
N TYR A 250 9.80 4.26 -9.47
CA TYR A 250 10.31 4.29 -8.11
C TYR A 250 9.44 3.39 -7.23
N GLU A 251 10.08 2.52 -6.45
CA GLU A 251 9.49 1.96 -5.25
C GLU A 251 9.89 2.84 -4.07
N VAL A 252 8.90 3.36 -3.34
CA VAL A 252 9.15 4.31 -2.25
C VAL A 252 8.49 3.87 -0.96
N GLN A 253 9.02 4.35 0.17
CA GLN A 253 8.38 4.23 1.48
C GLN A 253 8.64 5.45 2.39
N TRP A 254 7.73 5.68 3.33
CA TRP A 254 7.87 6.75 4.33
C TRP A 254 7.03 6.48 5.59
N GLU A 255 7.34 7.21 6.65
CA GLU A 255 6.60 7.13 7.91
C GLU A 255 5.24 7.84 7.80
N PRO A 256 4.09 7.17 8.02
CA PRO A 256 2.77 7.80 7.88
C PRO A 256 2.59 9.00 8.82
N LYS A 257 3.25 8.99 9.98
CA LYS A 257 3.22 10.11 10.94
C LYS A 257 3.95 11.38 10.47
N LYS A 258 4.83 11.27 9.46
CA LYS A 258 5.58 12.42 8.92
C LYS A 258 4.90 13.01 7.69
N LEU A 259 4.23 12.16 6.91
CA LEU A 259 3.50 12.54 5.70
C LEU A 259 2.34 11.56 5.53
N SER A 260 1.11 12.03 5.70
CA SER A 260 -0.07 11.21 5.43
C SER A 260 -0.16 10.89 3.94
N TRP A 261 -0.83 9.80 3.58
CA TRP A 261 -1.06 9.45 2.19
C TRP A 261 -1.83 10.55 1.43
N GLU A 262 -2.84 11.14 2.09
CA GLU A 262 -3.58 12.30 1.57
C GLU A 262 -2.63 13.47 1.23
N SER A 263 -1.71 13.83 2.13
CA SER A 263 -0.75 14.92 1.89
C SER A 263 0.28 14.54 0.81
N PHE A 264 0.70 13.26 0.77
CA PHE A 264 1.56 12.75 -0.29
C PHE A 264 0.91 12.95 -1.68
N ARG A 265 -0.39 12.70 -1.82
CA ARG A 265 -1.10 12.87 -3.10
C ARG A 265 -1.52 14.31 -3.37
N GLY A 266 -2.09 14.99 -2.38
CA GLY A 266 -2.66 16.33 -2.53
C GLY A 266 -1.61 17.43 -2.57
N GLU A 267 -0.58 17.35 -1.73
CA GLU A 267 0.41 18.42 -1.53
C GLU A 267 1.73 18.14 -2.22
N LEU A 268 2.31 16.95 -2.03
CA LEU A 268 3.61 16.62 -2.63
C LEU A 268 3.47 16.28 -4.12
N LEU A 269 2.66 15.29 -4.47
CA LEU A 269 2.43 14.89 -5.86
C LEU A 269 1.63 15.97 -6.61
N GLY A 270 0.55 16.44 -5.99
CA GLY A 270 -0.43 17.34 -6.56
C GLY A 270 -1.62 16.62 -7.22
N PRO A 271 -2.76 17.29 -7.39
CA PRO A 271 -3.97 16.75 -8.01
C PRO A 271 -3.76 16.35 -9.47
N THR A 272 -4.73 15.60 -10.00
CA THR A 272 -4.63 15.02 -11.36
C THR A 272 -4.50 16.06 -12.45
N ASP A 273 -5.21 17.20 -12.36
CA ASP A 273 -4.95 18.35 -13.22
C ASP A 273 -3.83 19.20 -12.59
N PRO A 274 -2.64 19.29 -13.22
CA PRO A 274 -1.54 20.07 -12.67
C PRO A 274 -1.86 21.55 -12.41
N LYS A 275 -2.87 22.11 -13.08
CA LYS A 275 -3.28 23.52 -12.90
C LYS A 275 -3.89 23.79 -11.52
N ASP A 276 -4.53 22.78 -10.95
CA ASP A 276 -5.20 22.87 -9.65
C ASP A 276 -4.24 22.57 -8.49
N GLY A 277 -2.97 22.23 -8.79
CA GLY A 277 -2.01 21.81 -7.78
C GLY A 277 -1.37 22.96 -7.02
N PRO A 278 -1.02 22.74 -5.74
CA PRO A 278 -0.31 23.73 -4.96
C PRO A 278 1.07 24.01 -5.55
N GLU A 279 1.54 25.24 -5.39
CA GLU A 279 2.86 25.65 -5.81
C GLU A 279 3.92 24.73 -5.19
N GLY A 280 4.87 24.28 -6.01
CA GLY A 280 5.92 23.36 -5.58
C GLY A 280 5.54 21.88 -5.57
N SER A 281 4.26 21.50 -5.74
CA SER A 281 3.91 20.09 -5.96
C SER A 281 4.57 19.55 -7.23
N ILE A 282 4.81 18.24 -7.31
CA ILE A 282 5.54 17.61 -8.43
C ILE A 282 4.83 17.90 -9.76
N ARG A 283 3.52 17.64 -9.84
CA ARG A 283 2.73 17.87 -11.07
C ARG A 283 2.70 19.35 -11.46
N LYS A 284 2.50 20.25 -10.48
CA LYS A 284 2.51 21.69 -10.73
C LYS A 284 3.88 22.18 -11.23
N THR A 285 4.96 21.68 -10.62
CA THR A 285 6.33 21.98 -11.06
C THR A 285 6.55 21.52 -12.49
N ILE A 286 6.10 20.30 -12.85
CA ILE A 286 6.20 19.80 -14.24
C ILE A 286 5.43 20.71 -15.21
N LEU A 287 4.23 21.18 -14.83
CA LEU A 287 3.47 22.13 -15.64
C LEU A 287 4.21 23.45 -15.82
N ASP A 288 4.73 24.02 -14.74
CA ASP A 288 5.33 25.36 -14.74
C ASP A 288 6.68 25.41 -15.47
N THR A 289 7.47 24.32 -15.41
CA THR A 289 8.80 24.25 -16.01
C THR A 289 8.91 23.26 -17.17
N TYR A 290 7.77 22.84 -17.78
CA TYR A 290 7.74 21.75 -18.77
C TYR A 290 8.75 21.90 -19.92
N LYS A 291 8.99 23.13 -20.41
CA LYS A 291 9.97 23.40 -21.48
C LYS A 291 11.41 23.15 -21.02
N GLU A 292 11.74 23.55 -19.79
CA GLU A 292 13.06 23.35 -19.18
C GLU A 292 13.32 21.87 -18.92
N LEU A 293 12.26 21.15 -18.54
CA LEU A 293 12.26 19.70 -18.39
C LEU A 293 12.29 18.94 -19.73
N GLY A 294 12.19 19.63 -20.87
CA GLY A 294 12.26 19.04 -22.21
C GLY A 294 10.96 18.43 -22.73
N LEU A 295 9.80 18.73 -22.13
CA LEU A 295 8.50 18.26 -22.59
C LEU A 295 8.07 19.03 -23.86
N LYS A 296 7.47 18.30 -24.81
CA LYS A 296 7.05 18.84 -26.11
C LYS A 296 5.72 19.57 -26.09
N SER A 297 4.85 19.25 -25.13
CA SER A 297 3.50 19.81 -25.00
C SER A 297 3.25 20.25 -23.55
N VAL A 298 2.34 21.20 -23.40
CA VAL A 298 1.91 21.67 -22.08
C VAL A 298 1.20 20.52 -21.36
N PRO A 299 1.60 20.17 -20.12
CA PRO A 299 0.91 19.16 -19.32
C PRO A 299 -0.59 19.46 -19.14
N ASN A 300 -1.37 18.39 -19.05
CA ASN A 300 -2.82 18.44 -18.86
C ASN A 300 -3.26 17.30 -17.93
N LYS A 301 -4.57 17.15 -17.70
CA LYS A 301 -5.12 16.13 -16.81
C LYS A 301 -4.70 14.68 -17.15
N GLY A 302 -4.57 14.34 -18.44
CA GLY A 302 -4.12 13.01 -18.88
C GLY A 302 -2.59 12.89 -18.88
N ASP A 303 -1.94 13.88 -19.47
CA ASP A 303 -0.49 14.01 -19.57
C ASP A 303 0.04 14.93 -18.45
N ASN A 304 -0.06 14.45 -17.22
CA ASN A 304 0.24 15.20 -16.00
C ASN A 304 1.63 14.88 -15.39
N GLY A 305 2.55 14.35 -16.20
CA GLY A 305 3.94 14.08 -15.81
C GLY A 305 4.17 12.81 -15.00
N VAL A 306 3.46 12.62 -13.88
CA VAL A 306 3.79 11.57 -12.89
C VAL A 306 2.54 10.85 -12.36
N HIS A 307 2.68 9.55 -12.13
CA HIS A 307 1.73 8.69 -11.42
C HIS A 307 2.26 8.34 -10.03
N ALA A 308 1.36 8.19 -9.06
CA ALA A 308 1.64 7.53 -7.79
C ALA A 308 0.40 6.77 -7.30
N SER A 309 0.62 5.67 -6.59
CA SER A 309 -0.43 4.84 -5.97
C SER A 309 -1.42 5.65 -5.13
N ALA A 310 -2.71 5.33 -5.21
CA ALA A 310 -3.75 6.08 -4.50
C ALA A 310 -4.00 5.61 -3.05
N SER A 311 -3.52 4.41 -2.70
CA SER A 311 -3.60 3.82 -1.36
C SER A 311 -2.50 2.76 -1.15
N PRO A 312 -2.24 2.31 0.09
CA PRO A 312 -1.31 1.21 0.37
C PRO A 312 -1.64 -0.08 -0.39
N PHE A 313 -2.94 -0.37 -0.57
CA PHE A 313 -3.39 -1.56 -1.28
C PHE A 313 -3.18 -1.46 -2.78
N GLU A 314 -3.47 -0.30 -3.38
CA GLU A 314 -3.12 -0.04 -4.78
C GLU A 314 -1.61 -0.05 -4.98
N GLY A 315 -0.83 0.47 -4.02
CA GLY A 315 0.63 0.38 -4.04
C GLY A 315 1.11 -1.06 -4.08
N LEU A 316 0.53 -1.96 -3.28
CA LEU A 316 0.84 -3.39 -3.36
C LEU A 316 0.47 -3.97 -4.74
N ALA A 317 -0.75 -3.73 -5.23
CA ALA A 317 -1.21 -4.22 -6.53
C ALA A 317 -0.32 -3.75 -7.68
N GLU A 318 0.06 -2.47 -7.67
CA GLU A 318 0.94 -1.85 -8.66
C GLU A 318 2.36 -2.42 -8.58
N LYS A 319 2.94 -2.57 -7.39
CA LYS A 319 4.27 -3.20 -7.23
C LYS A 319 4.27 -4.64 -7.72
N CYS A 320 3.23 -5.42 -7.45
CA CYS A 320 3.08 -6.76 -7.98
C CYS A 320 3.02 -6.77 -9.52
N ASN A 321 2.24 -5.85 -10.11
CA ASN A 321 2.09 -5.74 -11.55
C ASN A 321 3.39 -5.27 -12.24
N TRP A 322 3.90 -4.12 -11.83
CA TRP A 322 4.99 -3.41 -12.53
C TRP A 322 6.38 -3.91 -12.16
N LEU A 323 6.60 -4.28 -10.90
CA LEU A 323 7.93 -4.65 -10.38
C LEU A 323 8.07 -6.16 -10.16
N GLY A 324 7.00 -6.94 -10.35
CA GLY A 324 6.99 -8.37 -10.05
C GLY A 324 7.13 -8.68 -8.55
N ALA A 325 6.76 -7.72 -7.69
CA ALA A 325 6.82 -7.91 -6.24
C ALA A 325 5.92 -9.08 -5.80
N ASN A 326 6.30 -9.77 -4.73
CA ASN A 326 5.53 -10.86 -4.15
C ASN A 326 4.83 -10.40 -2.86
N VAL A 327 3.50 -10.59 -2.81
CA VAL A 327 2.65 -10.31 -1.64
C VAL A 327 3.19 -10.97 -0.36
N GLU A 328 3.80 -12.14 -0.46
CA GLU A 328 4.34 -12.87 0.70
C GLU A 328 5.63 -12.27 1.26
N THR A 329 6.34 -11.46 0.47
CA THR A 329 7.60 -10.83 0.86
C THR A 329 7.45 -9.35 1.16
N ASP A 330 6.49 -8.69 0.49
CA ASP A 330 6.10 -7.30 0.70
C ASP A 330 5.60 -7.05 2.14
N PRO A 331 6.02 -5.97 2.83
CA PRO A 331 5.59 -5.69 4.19
C PRO A 331 4.07 -5.55 4.37
N PHE A 332 3.38 -4.86 3.47
CA PHE A 332 1.93 -4.68 3.55
C PHE A 332 1.20 -5.97 3.15
N GLY A 333 1.69 -6.66 2.12
CA GLY A 333 1.19 -7.98 1.72
C GLY A 333 1.25 -9.00 2.86
N LYS A 334 2.38 -9.09 3.57
CA LYS A 334 2.52 -9.90 4.78
C LYS A 334 1.52 -9.52 5.86
N ALA A 335 1.29 -8.23 6.07
CA ALA A 335 0.34 -7.75 7.07
C ALA A 335 -1.09 -8.18 6.73
N LEU A 336 -1.51 -8.08 5.46
CA LEU A 336 -2.82 -8.53 5.00
C LEU A 336 -3.02 -10.04 5.20
N LEU A 337 -2.02 -10.84 4.80
CA LEU A 337 -2.04 -12.30 5.01
C LEU A 337 -2.12 -12.65 6.50
N SER A 338 -1.33 -11.97 7.33
CA SER A 338 -1.34 -12.16 8.78
C SER A 338 -2.66 -11.73 9.43
N ALA A 339 -3.37 -10.78 8.82
CA ALA A 339 -4.69 -10.31 9.24
C ALA A 339 -5.85 -11.17 8.73
N GLY A 340 -5.56 -12.25 7.99
CA GLY A 340 -6.53 -13.25 7.56
C GLY A 340 -7.12 -13.05 6.16
N LEU A 341 -6.56 -12.15 5.34
CA LEU A 341 -6.90 -12.10 3.92
C LEU A 341 -6.21 -13.25 3.19
N SER A 342 -6.93 -13.95 2.30
CA SER A 342 -6.32 -14.98 1.47
C SER A 342 -5.55 -14.35 0.30
N LYS A 343 -4.55 -15.05 -0.24
CA LYS A 343 -3.87 -14.62 -1.48
C LYS A 343 -4.85 -14.42 -2.63
N LYS A 344 -5.87 -15.29 -2.73
CA LYS A 344 -6.92 -15.18 -3.75
C LYS A 344 -7.69 -13.87 -3.59
N THR A 345 -8.13 -13.53 -2.38
CA THR A 345 -8.82 -12.27 -2.10
C THR A 345 -7.96 -11.07 -2.48
N ILE A 346 -6.69 -11.07 -2.09
CA ILE A 346 -5.74 -9.97 -2.43
C ILE A 346 -5.61 -9.84 -3.95
N SER A 347 -5.45 -10.95 -4.66
CA SER A 347 -5.36 -10.99 -6.13
C SER A 347 -6.64 -10.49 -6.80
N ASP A 348 -7.80 -11.01 -6.39
CA ASP A 348 -9.11 -10.65 -6.94
C ASP A 348 -9.44 -9.18 -6.68
N TRP A 349 -8.96 -8.61 -5.57
CA TRP A 349 -9.18 -7.21 -5.23
C TRP A 349 -8.19 -6.25 -5.88
N SER A 350 -7.04 -6.75 -6.34
CA SER A 350 -6.02 -5.96 -7.05
C SER A 350 -6.45 -5.50 -8.45
N VAL A 351 -7.64 -5.92 -8.91
CA VAL A 351 -8.27 -5.48 -10.17
C VAL A 351 -9.46 -4.54 -9.96
N ASP A 352 -9.60 -4.01 -8.75
CA ASP A 352 -10.67 -3.10 -8.34
C ASP A 352 -12.11 -3.63 -8.57
N PRO A 353 -12.47 -4.79 -7.99
CA PRO A 353 -13.82 -5.31 -8.10
C PRO A 353 -14.81 -4.45 -7.30
N ARG A 354 -16.09 -4.60 -7.62
CA ARG A 354 -17.16 -4.03 -6.78
C ARG A 354 -17.47 -4.97 -5.61
N VAL A 355 -17.22 -4.51 -4.39
CA VAL A 355 -17.51 -5.24 -3.14
C VAL A 355 -18.64 -4.59 -2.37
N ASN A 356 -19.23 -5.32 -1.41
CA ASN A 356 -20.20 -4.74 -0.48
C ASN A 356 -19.47 -3.79 0.48
N LEU A 357 -19.81 -2.51 0.43
CA LEU A 357 -19.27 -1.47 1.30
C LEU A 357 -20.10 -1.35 2.59
N PRO A 358 -19.53 -0.77 3.66
CA PRO A 358 -20.32 -0.36 4.81
C PRO A 358 -21.40 0.64 4.39
N GLY A 359 -22.67 0.34 4.72
CA GLY A 359 -23.83 1.09 4.21
C GLY A 359 -24.72 0.27 3.27
N GLY A 360 -24.25 -0.89 2.80
CA GLY A 360 -25.07 -1.86 2.04
C GLY A 360 -25.03 -1.68 0.53
N GLU A 361 -24.40 -0.61 0.03
CA GLU A 361 -24.15 -0.43 -1.40
C GLU A 361 -22.92 -1.22 -1.87
N LYS A 362 -22.85 -1.48 -3.17
CA LYS A 362 -21.65 -2.04 -3.81
C LYS A 362 -20.80 -0.92 -4.39
N GLY A 363 -19.50 -0.92 -4.13
CA GLY A 363 -18.57 0.08 -4.66
C GLY A 363 -17.18 -0.49 -4.93
N SER A 364 -16.33 0.33 -5.56
CA SER A 364 -14.93 0.00 -5.85
C SER A 364 -14.16 -0.23 -4.54
N VAL A 365 -13.25 -1.21 -4.54
CA VAL A 365 -12.34 -1.45 -3.41
C VAL A 365 -11.32 -0.32 -3.33
N PHE A 366 -10.79 0.13 -4.46
CA PHE A 366 -9.78 1.18 -4.51
C PHE A 366 -10.35 2.53 -4.04
N ASP A 367 -11.52 2.94 -4.54
CA ASP A 367 -12.21 4.17 -4.11
C ASP A 367 -12.47 4.16 -2.59
N ALA A 368 -12.72 2.99 -1.98
CA ALA A 368 -12.98 2.87 -0.54
C ALA A 368 -11.72 2.94 0.34
N LEU A 369 -10.53 2.93 -0.24
CA LEU A 369 -9.23 2.91 0.43
C LEU A 369 -8.36 4.13 0.10
N GLU A 370 -8.80 4.95 -0.85
CA GLU A 370 -8.09 6.14 -1.32
C GLU A 370 -7.70 7.06 -0.14
N ASP A 371 -6.46 7.58 -0.20
CA ASP A 371 -5.88 8.52 0.78
C ASP A 371 -5.72 7.99 2.22
N MET A 372 -6.01 6.71 2.47
CA MET A 372 -5.78 6.11 3.78
C MET A 372 -4.31 5.77 4.01
N ASP A 373 -3.81 6.09 5.20
CA ASP A 373 -2.53 5.55 5.67
C ASP A 373 -2.60 4.03 5.93
N VAL A 374 -1.44 3.38 5.90
CA VAL A 374 -1.27 1.93 5.95
C VAL A 374 -2.06 1.20 7.03
N ASP A 375 -2.11 1.71 8.26
CA ASP A 375 -2.84 1.08 9.36
C ASP A 375 -4.36 1.16 9.18
N ALA A 376 -4.87 2.31 8.73
CA ALA A 376 -6.29 2.51 8.44
C ALA A 376 -6.73 1.69 7.23
N CYS A 377 -5.91 1.65 6.18
CA CYS A 377 -6.12 0.83 4.99
C CYS A 377 -6.19 -0.67 5.35
N LEU A 378 -5.26 -1.17 6.17
CA LEU A 378 -5.27 -2.56 6.65
C LEU A 378 -6.56 -2.87 7.43
N ALA A 379 -6.92 -2.01 8.39
CA ALA A 379 -8.13 -2.19 9.18
C ALA A 379 -9.39 -2.23 8.30
N LYS A 380 -9.44 -1.35 7.29
CA LYS A 380 -10.56 -1.29 6.33
C LYS A 380 -10.66 -2.55 5.47
N LEU A 381 -9.54 -3.05 4.95
CA LEU A 381 -9.49 -4.29 4.19
C LEU A 381 -9.94 -5.50 5.01
N VAL A 382 -9.57 -5.57 6.29
CA VAL A 382 -10.06 -6.62 7.21
C VAL A 382 -11.58 -6.52 7.42
N GLU A 383 -12.12 -5.30 7.56
CA GLU A 383 -13.56 -5.07 7.65
C GLU A 383 -14.28 -5.54 6.37
N LEU A 384 -13.79 -5.11 5.21
CA LEU A 384 -14.33 -5.51 3.91
C LEU A 384 -14.27 -7.03 3.74
N ASN A 385 -13.17 -7.67 4.16
CA ASN A 385 -12.98 -9.11 4.00
C ASN A 385 -14.00 -9.90 4.83
N LYS A 386 -14.28 -9.46 6.07
CA LYS A 386 -15.33 -10.07 6.91
C LYS A 386 -16.72 -9.93 6.29
N ARG A 387 -17.00 -8.81 5.63
CA ARG A 387 -18.31 -8.52 5.00
C ARG A 387 -18.53 -9.28 3.69
N ASN A 388 -17.44 -9.57 2.97
CA ASN A 388 -17.48 -10.21 1.66
C ASN A 388 -17.01 -11.68 1.71
N GLY A 389 -16.67 -12.18 2.91
CA GLY A 389 -16.27 -13.56 3.17
C GLY A 389 -17.39 -14.54 2.83
N ASP A 390 -17.06 -15.54 2.01
CA ASP A 390 -17.91 -16.59 1.42
C ASP A 390 -18.82 -16.20 0.23
N VAL A 391 -18.61 -15.04 -0.43
CA VAL A 391 -19.39 -14.65 -1.64
C VAL A 391 -18.54 -14.45 -2.91
N ILE A 392 -17.34 -15.06 -3.01
CA ILE A 392 -16.59 -15.11 -4.30
C ILE A 392 -16.34 -16.55 -4.71
#